data_AF-A0A661ZVG3-F1
#
_entry.id   AF-A0A661ZVG3-F1
#
_cell.length_a   1.000
_cell.length_b   1.000
_cell.length_c   1.000
_cell.angle_alpha   90.00
_cell.angle_beta   90.00
_cell.angle_gamma   90.00
#
_symmetry.space_group_name_H-M   'P 1'
#
loop_
_entity.id
_entity.type
_entity.pdbx_description
1 polymer ?
#
loop_
_entity_poly.entity_id
_entity_poly.type
_entity_poly.pdbx_seq_one_letter_code
_entity_poly.pdbx_strand_id
1 'polypeptide(L)' 'MGNFFVRRPIVAMVIAIVILIVGTLSLLNLPMEQYPDITPPMVEVSANYTGANALNVEQSVATPLEQQINGVDNMIYMKS' A
#
# COMPACT_ATOMS: atom_id res chain seq x y z
N MET A 1 -10.19 42.73 -5.33
CA MET A 1 -10.05 41.93 -4.08
C MET A 1 -8.88 42.38 -3.19
N GLY A 2 -7.72 42.80 -3.71
CA GLY A 2 -6.57 43.21 -2.88
C GLY A 2 -6.83 44.37 -1.90
N ASN A 3 -7.66 45.35 -2.27
CA ASN A 3 -7.95 46.51 -1.42
C ASN A 3 -8.64 46.19 -0.08
N PHE A 4 -9.30 45.03 0.05
CA PHE A 4 -9.93 44.62 1.32
C PHE A 4 -8.88 44.13 2.33
N PHE A 5 -7.91 43.33 1.85
CA PHE A 5 -6.81 42.81 2.67
C PHE A 5 -5.82 43.91 3.09
N VAL A 6 -5.58 44.91 2.22
CA VAL A 6 -4.74 46.07 2.56
C VAL A 6 -5.40 46.99 3.60
N ARG A 7 -6.73 47.16 3.54
CA ARG A 7 -7.46 48.08 4.43
C ARG A 7 -7.82 47.45 5.79
N ARG A 8 -7.75 46.13 5.92
CA ARG A 8 -7.92 45.39 7.18
C ARG A 8 -6.77 44.39 7.38
N PRO A 9 -5.58 44.86 7.79
CA PRO A 9 -4.39 44.02 7.92
C PRO A 9 -4.55 42.86 8.93
N ILE A 10 -5.41 43.03 9.93
CA ILE A 10 -5.69 42.00 10.94
C ILE A 10 -6.30 40.75 10.29
N VAL A 11 -7.25 40.91 9.35
CA VAL A 11 -7.92 39.77 8.69
C VAL A 11 -6.93 39.01 7.79
N ALA A 12 -6.05 39.74 7.10
CA ALA A 12 -4.99 39.15 6.28
C ALA A 12 -4.01 38.31 7.13
N MET A 13 -3.61 38.82 8.30
CA MET A 13 -2.74 38.08 9.23
C MET A 13 -3.41 36.83 9.78
N VAL A 14 -4.69 36.90 10.14
CA VAL A 14 -5.44 35.72 10.63
C VAL A 14 -5.47 34.62 9.58
N ILE A 15 -5.75 34.95 8.32
CA ILE A 15 -5.77 33.97 7.23
C ILE A 15 -4.38 33.36 7.00
N ALA A 16 -3.31 34.17 7.03
CA ALA A 16 -1.95 33.68 6.92
C ALA A 16 -1.59 32.69 8.04
N ILE A 17 -2.00 32.99 9.29
CA ILE A 17 -1.79 32.11 10.45
C ILE A 17 -2.57 30.81 10.29
N VAL A 18 -3.83 30.86 9.83
CA VAL A 18 -4.65 29.67 9.59
C VAL A 18 -4.00 28.77 8.53
N ILE A 19 -3.51 29.35 7.43
CA ILE A 19 -2.81 28.60 6.38
C ILE A 19 -1.54 27.94 6.93
N LEU A 20 -0.77 28.67 7.75
CA LEU A 20 0.43 28.12 8.39
C LEU A 20 0.10 26.94 9.29
N ILE A 21 -0.90 27.07 10.17
CA ILE A 21 -1.31 26.01 11.10
C ILE A 21 -1.78 24.76 10.33
N VAL A 22 -2.64 24.95 9.34
CA VAL A 22 -3.14 23.83 8.50
C VAL A 22 -2.00 23.19 7.72
N GLY A 23 -1.09 23.99 7.16
CA GLY A 23 0.09 23.50 6.45
C GLY A 23 1.01 22.67 7.35
N THR A 24 1.31 23.16 8.55
CA THR A 24 2.14 22.43 9.52
C THR A 24 1.47 21.13 9.96
N LEU A 25 0.17 21.14 10.24
CA LEU A 25 -0.57 19.92 10.58
C LEU A 25 -0.56 18.91 9.43
N SER A 26 -0.70 19.36 8.19
CA SER A 26 -0.65 18.48 7.02
C SER A 26 0.72 17.84 6.83
N LEU A 27 1.81 18.59 7.10
CA LEU A 27 3.18 18.05 7.01
C LEU A 27 3.43 16.97 8.06
N LEU A 28 2.89 17.12 9.27
CA LEU A 28 3.04 16.12 10.33
C LEU A 28 2.18 14.87 10.12
N ASN A 29 1.05 15.01 9.41
CA ASN A 29 0.15 13.90 9.12
C ASN A 29 0.48 13.17 7.82
N LEU A 30 1.40 13.67 7.00
CA LEU A 30 1.78 12.98 5.77
C LEU A 30 2.63 11.75 6.13
N PRO A 31 2.18 10.53 5.76
CA PRO A 31 3.04 9.35 5.89
C PRO A 31 4.25 9.53 4.98
N MET A 32 5.44 9.49 5.58
CA MET A 32 6.71 9.54 4.86
C MET A 32 7.06 8.12 4.42
N GLU A 33 6.63 7.73 3.23
CA GLU A 33 7.05 6.49 2.57
C GLU A 33 8.27 6.81 1.68
N GLN A 34 9.42 6.17 1.93
CA GLN A 34 10.64 6.40 1.15
C GLN A 34 10.56 5.85 -0.27
N TYR A 35 9.73 4.83 -0.46
CA TYR A 35 9.38 4.25 -1.75
C TYR A 35 7.90 3.88 -1.66
N PRO A 36 7.06 4.26 -2.64
CA PRO A 36 5.70 3.73 -2.71
C PRO A 36 5.77 2.20 -2.87
N ASP A 37 4.80 1.48 -2.31
CA ASP A 37 4.66 0.03 -2.49
C ASP A 37 4.39 -0.28 -3.99
N ILE A 38 5.47 -0.39 -4.77
CA ILE A 38 5.45 -0.81 -6.18
C ILE A 38 5.46 -2.32 -6.33
N THR A 39 5.58 -3.06 -5.22
CA THR A 39 5.56 -4.52 -5.26
C THR A 39 4.13 -5.02 -5.27
N PRO A 40 3.73 -5.84 -6.26
CA PRO A 40 2.45 -6.52 -6.21
C PRO A 40 2.39 -7.40 -4.94
N PRO A 41 1.22 -7.52 -4.28
CA PRO A 41 1.09 -8.35 -3.09
C PRO A 41 1.42 -9.81 -3.46
N MET A 42 2.50 -10.33 -2.89
CA MET A 42 2.91 -11.72 -3.08
C MET A 42 2.35 -12.59 -1.97
N VAL A 43 1.68 -13.67 -2.33
CA VAL A 43 1.21 -14.70 -1.39
C VAL A 43 2.13 -15.91 -1.54
N GLU A 44 2.93 -16.20 -0.53
CA GLU A 44 3.81 -17.37 -0.49
C GLU A 44 3.11 -18.52 0.23
N VAL A 45 3.05 -19.69 -0.42
CA VAL A 45 2.49 -20.90 0.17
C VAL A 45 3.56 -21.98 0.23
N SER A 46 4.14 -22.19 1.41
CA SER A 46 5.13 -23.24 1.64
C SER A 46 4.45 -24.50 2.19
N ALA A 47 4.68 -25.65 1.56
CA ALA A 47 4.24 -26.94 2.07
C ALA A 47 5.45 -27.88 2.20
N ASN A 48 5.59 -28.53 3.36
CA ASN A 48 6.66 -29.46 3.64
C ASN A 48 6.12 -30.88 3.68
N TYR A 49 6.64 -31.78 2.84
CA TYR A 49 6.33 -33.21 2.88
C TYR A 49 7.62 -34.03 3.02
N THR A 50 7.97 -34.34 4.26
CA THR A 50 9.20 -35.08 4.60
C THR A 50 9.08 -36.55 4.22
N GLY A 51 10.00 -37.05 3.39
CA GLY A 51 10.06 -38.47 2.98
C GLY A 51 9.41 -38.81 1.64
N ALA A 52 8.94 -37.82 0.87
CA ALA A 52 8.50 -38.02 -0.52
C ALA A 52 9.57 -37.64 -1.54
N ASN A 53 9.60 -38.37 -2.64
CA ASN A 53 10.35 -38.00 -3.84
C ASN A 53 9.66 -36.81 -4.53
N ALA A 54 10.40 -35.98 -5.27
CA ALA A 54 9.88 -34.71 -5.83
C ALA A 54 8.56 -34.88 -6.61
N LEU A 55 8.45 -35.98 -7.37
CA LEU A 55 7.25 -36.32 -8.14
C LEU A 55 6.00 -36.57 -7.27
N ASN A 56 6.19 -37.14 -6.07
CA ASN A 56 5.07 -37.45 -5.17
C ASN A 56 4.58 -36.21 -4.42
N VAL A 57 5.47 -35.26 -4.12
CA VAL A 57 5.10 -33.97 -3.51
C VAL A 57 4.31 -33.11 -4.49
N GLU A 58 4.75 -33.08 -5.76
CA GLU A 58 4.06 -32.37 -6.84
C GLU A 58 2.62 -32.87 -6.99
N GLN A 59 2.44 -34.19 -7.14
CA GLN A 59 1.12 -34.77 -7.40
C GLN A 59 0.18 -34.75 -6.18
N SER A 60 0.70 -34.86 -4.96
CA SER A 60 -0.13 -35.00 -3.76
C SER A 60 -0.38 -33.69 -3.02
N VAL A 61 0.51 -32.70 -3.19
CA VAL A 61 0.45 -31.44 -2.44
C VAL A 61 0.34 -30.24 -3.38
N ALA A 62 1.14 -30.17 -4.45
CA ALA A 62 1.09 -29.02 -5.36
C ALA A 62 -0.19 -29.03 -6.22
N THR A 63 -0.55 -30.16 -6.83
CA THR A 63 -1.76 -30.26 -7.68
C THR A 63 -3.08 -29.88 -6.98
N PRO A 64 -3.42 -30.36 -5.77
CA PRO A 64 -4.65 -29.94 -5.10
C PRO A 64 -4.60 -28.50 -4.57
N LEU A 65 -3.40 -27.98 -4.27
CA LEU A 65 -3.20 -26.60 -3.83
C LEU A 65 -3.40 -25.61 -5.00
N GLU A 66 -2.86 -25.94 -6.16
CA GLU A 66 -3.06 -25.20 -7.42
C GLU A 66 -4.55 -25.11 -7.80
N GLN A 67 -5.30 -26.21 -7.69
CA GLN A 67 -6.74 -26.22 -8.00
C GLN A 67 -7.56 -25.34 -7.06
N GLN A 68 -7.15 -25.18 -5.79
CA GLN A 68 -7.85 -24.32 -4.83
C GLN A 68 -7.43 -22.84 -4.95
N ILE A 69 -6.20 -22.57 -5.39
CA ILE A 69 -5.68 -21.21 -5.59
C ILE A 69 -6.12 -20.63 -6.94
N ASN A 70 -6.40 -21.47 -7.95
CA ASN A 70 -6.92 -21.09 -9.27
C ASN A 70 -8.40 -20.65 -9.19
N GLY A 71 -8.61 -19.50 -8.58
CA GLY A 71 -9.92 -18.89 -8.29
C GLY A 71 -9.82 -17.60 -7.47
N VAL A 72 -8.62 -17.19 -7.05
CA VAL A 72 -8.39 -15.93 -6.34
C VAL A 72 -8.30 -14.78 -7.35
N ASP A 73 -9.19 -13.79 -7.18
CA ASP A 73 -9.18 -12.55 -7.96
C ASP A 73 -7.81 -11.85 -7.86
N ASN A 74 -7.33 -11.35 -9.00
CA ASN A 74 -6.12 -10.52 -9.13
C ASN A 74 -4.75 -11.23 -8.98
N MET A 75 -4.65 -12.53 -9.26
CA MET A 75 -3.35 -13.22 -9.42
C MET A 75 -2.69 -12.94 -10.78
N ILE A 76 -1.41 -12.55 -10.79
CA ILE A 76 -0.65 -12.25 -12.03
C ILE A 76 0.27 -13.41 -12.42
N TYR A 77 0.92 -14.09 -11.46
CA TYR A 77 1.81 -15.24 -11.74
C TYR A 77 1.83 -16.24 -10.58
N MET A 78 1.82 -17.54 -10.91
CA MET A 78 2.11 -18.65 -10.00
C MET A 78 3.42 -19.32 -10.44
N LYS A 79 4.34 -19.54 -9.52
CA LYS A 79 5.61 -20.23 -9.77
C LYS A 79 5.75 -21.36 -8.74
N SER A 80 5.71 -22.60 -9.22
CA SER A 80 5.86 -23.84 -8.43
C SER A 80 7.32 -24.27 -8.32
#